data_AF-A0A2T9ZMJ6-F1
#
_entry.id   AF-A0A2T9ZMJ6-F1
#
_cell.length_a   1.000
_cell.length_b   1.000
_cell.length_c   1.000
_cell.angle_alpha   90.00
_cell.angle_beta   90.00
_cell.angle_gamma   90.00
#
_symmetry.space_group_name_H-M   'P 1'
#
loop_
_entity.id
_entity.type
_entity.pdbx_description
1 polymer ?
#
loop_
_entity_poly.entity_id
_entity_poly.type
_entity_poly.pdbx_seq_one_letter_code
_entity_poly.pdbx_strand_id
1 'polypeptide(L)' 'MRVIEEALTFDDVLLVPAHSLVLPKDVDLRTKLTRGINLSIPLVSAAMDTVT' A
#
# COMPACT_ATOMS: atom_id res chain seq x y z
N MET A 1 11.17 -18.64 -26.16
CA MET A 1 10.51 -17.94 -25.03
C MET A 1 11.38 -16.77 -24.63
N ARG A 2 10.87 -15.54 -24.65
CA ARG A 2 11.64 -14.33 -24.30
C ARG A 2 11.10 -13.85 -22.96
N VAL A 3 11.93 -13.87 -21.91
CA VAL A 3 11.56 -13.27 -20.61
C VAL A 3 11.58 -11.76 -20.80
N ILE A 4 10.47 -11.08 -20.46
CA ILE A 4 10.29 -9.64 -20.68
C ILE A 4 10.98 -8.84 -19.56
N GLU A 5 10.86 -9.29 -18.31
CA GLU A 5 11.58 -8.77 -17.14
C GLU A 5 11.47 -9.73 -15.94
N GLU A 6 12.33 -9.55 -14.94
CA GLU A 6 12.21 -10.19 -13.64
C GLU A 6 11.11 -9.49 -12.81
N ALA A 7 10.26 -10.26 -12.14
CA ALA A 7 9.17 -9.76 -11.30
C ALA A 7 9.38 -10.20 -9.86
N LEU A 8 9.23 -9.26 -8.92
CA LEU A 8 9.39 -9.49 -7.49
C LEU A 8 8.02 -9.51 -6.80
N THR A 9 7.84 -10.40 -5.83
CA THR A 9 6.71 -10.43 -4.90
C THR A 9 7.07 -9.77 -3.56
N PHE A 10 6.12 -9.69 -2.63
CA PHE A 10 6.32 -9.10 -1.30
C PHE A 10 7.43 -9.80 -0.50
N ASP A 11 7.55 -11.12 -0.62
CA ASP A 11 8.53 -11.91 0.15
C ASP A 11 9.97 -11.77 -0.40
N ASP A 12 10.14 -11.19 -1.59
CA ASP A 12 11.46 -11.00 -2.21
C ASP A 12 12.16 -9.73 -1.69
N VAL A 13 11.45 -8.85 -0.97
CA VAL A 13 11.94 -7.50 -0.65
C VAL A 13 11.70 -7.09 0.79
N LEU A 14 12.56 -6.20 1.29
CA LEU A 14 12.40 -5.52 2.58
C LEU A 14 12.55 -4.01 2.41
N LEU A 15 11.84 -3.25 3.24
CA LEU A 15 12.06 -1.82 3.36
C LEU A 15 13.33 -1.55 4.16
N VAL A 16 14.22 -0.71 3.61
CA VAL A 16 15.43 -0.27 4.31
C VAL A 16 15.07 0.84 5.30
N PRO A 17 15.44 0.73 6.58
CA PRO A 17 15.21 1.80 7.56
C PRO A 17 15.92 3.09 7.16
N ALA A 18 15.30 4.23 7.48
CA ALA A 18 15.85 5.57 7.25
C ALA A 18 15.63 6.46 8.47
N HIS A 19 16.40 7.55 8.55
CA HIS A 19 16.24 8.56 9.59
C HIS A 19 14.81 9.15 9.54
N SER A 20 14.12 9.17 10.68
CA SER A 20 12.75 9.72 10.80
C SER A 20 12.73 10.97 11.67
N LEU A 21 11.95 11.96 11.22
CA LEU A 21 11.59 13.15 12.00
C LEU A 21 10.16 13.06 12.56
N VAL A 22 9.44 11.97 12.27
CA VAL A 22 8.03 11.78 12.65
C VAL A 22 7.86 10.54 13.53
N LEU A 23 6.94 10.61 14.49
CA LEU A 23 6.54 9.46 15.28
C LEU A 23 5.42 8.68 14.57
N PRO A 24 5.32 7.35 14.76
CA PRO A 24 4.29 6.54 14.10
C PRO A 24 2.84 6.99 14.32
N LYS A 25 2.54 7.57 15.50
CA LYS A 25 1.19 8.08 15.82
C LYS A 25 0.82 9.38 15.11
N ASP A 26 1.83 10.09 14.57
CA ASP A 26 1.67 11.42 13.97
C ASP A 26 1.68 11.35 12.44
N VAL A 27 1.75 10.14 11.85
CA VAL A 27 1.70 9.94 10.39
C VAL A 27 0.29 10.12 9.85
N ASP A 28 0.18 10.69 8.64
CA ASP A 28 -1.10 10.85 7.95
C ASP A 28 -1.39 9.64 7.07
N LEU A 29 -2.50 8.93 7.37
CA LEU A 29 -2.94 7.76 6.62
C LEU A 29 -3.94 8.09 5.50
N ARG A 30 -4.31 9.37 5.33
CA ARG A 30 -5.27 9.77 4.30
C ARG A 30 -4.70 9.50 2.91
N THR A 31 -5.51 8.94 2.03
CA THR A 31 -5.12 8.61 0.65
C THR A 31 -6.24 8.89 -0.35
N LYS A 32 -5.92 8.88 -1.64
CA LYS A 32 -6.88 9.07 -2.72
C LYS A 32 -7.23 7.72 -3.36
N LEU A 33 -8.51 7.36 -3.36
CA LEU A 33 -9.00 6.20 -4.12
C LEU A 33 -9.21 6.57 -5.59
N THR A 34 -9.77 7.74 -5.85
CA THR A 34 -9.95 8.30 -7.20
C THR A 34 -9.66 9.80 -7.19
N ARG A 35 -9.83 10.47 -8.33
CA ARG A 35 -9.71 11.94 -8.42
C ARG A 35 -10.70 12.68 -7.50
N GLY A 36 -11.86 12.08 -7.22
CA GLY A 36 -12.94 12.69 -6.42
C GLY A 36 -13.22 12.01 -5.09
N ILE A 37 -12.53 10.92 -4.75
CA ILE A 37 -12.79 10.13 -3.55
C ILE A 37 -11.51 10.03 -2.71
N ASN A 38 -11.58 10.53 -1.47
CA ASN A 38 -10.52 10.42 -0.47
C ASN A 38 -10.91 9.38 0.59
N LEU A 39 -9.92 8.66 1.11
CA LEU A 39 -10.05 7.72 2.22
C LEU A 39 -9.26 8.24 3.43
N SER A 40 -9.78 8.03 4.63
CA SER A 40 -9.06 8.36 5.87
C SER A 40 -7.95 7.36 6.21
N ILE A 41 -8.05 6.14 5.67
CA ILE A 41 -7.06 5.06 5.81
C ILE A 41 -6.92 4.33 4.46
N PRO A 42 -5.75 3.79 4.11
CA PRO A 42 -5.49 3.17 2.80
C PRO A 42 -5.95 1.70 2.75
N LEU A 43 -7.19 1.42 3.16
CA LEU A 43 -7.78 0.08 3.20
C LEU A 43 -9.14 0.07 2.53
N VAL A 44 -9.41 -0.99 1.76
CA VAL A 44 -10.70 -1.25 1.11
C VAL A 44 -10.98 -2.74 1.27
N SER A 45 -12.20 -3.11 1.64
CA SER A 45 -12.60 -4.51 1.72
C SER A 45 -12.79 -5.11 0.32
N ALA A 46 -12.54 -6.41 0.19
CA ALA A 46 -12.73 -7.09 -1.08
C ALA A 46 -14.23 -7.21 -1.41
N ALA A 47 -14.58 -6.98 -2.68
CA ALA A 47 -15.93 -7.19 -3.20
C ALA A 47 -16.19 -8.69 -3.43
N MET A 48 -16.36 -9.44 -2.34
CA MET A 48 -16.55 -10.89 -2.34
C MET A 48 -17.74 -11.27 -1.46
N ASP A 49 -18.45 -12.32 -1.86
CA ASP A 49 -19.69 -12.80 -1.21
C ASP A 49 -19.57 -13.08 0.30
N THR A 50 -18.35 -13.32 0.80
CA THR A 50 -18.09 -13.69 2.19
C THR A 50 -17.25 -12.66 2.96
N VAL A 51 -17.01 -11.48 2.39
CA VAL A 51 -16.08 -10.50 2.98
C VAL A 51 -16.77 -9.21 3.40
N THR A 52 -17.56 -8.59 2.52
CA THR A 52 -18.21 -7.28 2.76
C THR A 52 -19.71 -7.41 2.83
#